data_AF-A0A4P9ZPI5-F1
#
_entry.id   AF-A0A4P9ZPI5-F1
#
_cell.length_a   1.000
_cell.length_b   1.000
_cell.length_c   1.000
_cell.angle_alpha   90.00
_cell.angle_beta   90.00
_cell.angle_gamma   90.00
#
_symmetry.space_group_name_H-M   'P 1'
#
loop_
_entity.id
_entity.type
_entity.pdbx_description
1 polymer ?
#
loop_
_entity_poly.entity_id
_entity_poly.type
_entity_poly.pdbx_seq_one_letter_code
_entity_poly.pdbx_strand_id
1 'polypeptide(L)'
;MAYSLTRVTAGLARRHATRVTTAAYSTSTASDLNLPLAEVDPAVYSIIQQEKARQRDGIDLIPSENFTSRAVMDALGSVMQNKYSEGYPGARYYGGNQFI
;
A
#
# COMPACT_ATOMS: atom_id res chain seq x y z
N MET A 1 -2.62 42.25 -60.77
CA MET A 1 -3.21 41.20 -59.91
C MET A 1 -2.09 40.57 -59.10
N ALA A 2 -2.07 40.81 -57.79
CA ALA A 2 -1.01 40.40 -56.89
C ALA A 2 -1.33 39.03 -56.27
N TYR A 3 -0.43 38.07 -56.38
CA TYR A 3 -0.47 36.83 -55.60
C TYR A 3 0.31 37.05 -54.31
N SER A 4 -0.41 37.01 -53.19
CA SER A 4 0.09 37.08 -51.82
C SER A 4 -0.33 35.79 -51.10
N LEU A 5 0.41 35.47 -50.02
CA LEU A 5 0.11 34.47 -48.97
C LEU A 5 0.61 33.04 -49.30
N THR A 6 1.39 32.31 -48.50
CA THR A 6 1.71 32.41 -47.06
C THR A 6 3.03 31.67 -46.78
N ARG A 7 3.97 32.29 -46.05
CA ARG A 7 5.10 31.59 -45.43
C ARG A 7 4.58 30.85 -44.20
N VAL A 8 4.75 29.52 -44.15
CA VAL A 8 4.50 28.71 -42.95
C VAL A 8 5.51 29.13 -41.88
N THR A 9 5.01 29.76 -40.82
CA THR A 9 5.80 30.12 -39.65
C THR A 9 6.09 28.86 -38.82
N ALA A 10 7.36 28.71 -38.46
CA ALA A 10 7.83 27.65 -37.58
C ALA A 10 7.10 27.71 -36.23
N GLY A 11 6.28 26.69 -35.97
CA GLY A 11 5.70 26.44 -34.65
C GLY A 11 6.79 26.00 -33.68
N LEU A 12 7.29 26.95 -32.89
CA LEU A 12 8.16 26.71 -31.75
C LEU A 12 7.40 25.85 -30.73
N ALA A 13 7.67 24.55 -30.75
CA ALA A 13 7.13 23.58 -29.79
C ALA A 13 7.48 24.01 -28.36
N ARG A 14 6.50 24.48 -27.60
CA ARG A 14 6.61 24.64 -26.14
C ARG A 14 6.78 23.26 -25.53
N ARG A 15 8.04 22.87 -25.30
CA ARG A 15 8.37 21.71 -24.47
C ARG A 15 7.97 22.05 -23.03
N HIS A 16 6.84 21.52 -22.58
CA HIS A 16 6.55 21.44 -21.15
C HIS A 16 7.62 20.53 -20.52
N ALA A 17 8.62 21.14 -19.89
CA ALA A 17 9.57 20.44 -19.07
C ALA A 17 8.83 19.94 -17.82
N THR A 18 8.41 18.68 -17.83
CA THR A 18 7.93 18.00 -16.62
C THR A 18 9.08 17.97 -15.61
N ARG A 19 9.00 18.81 -14.58
CA ARG A 19 9.93 18.82 -13.47
C ARG A 19 9.74 17.52 -12.69
N VAL A 20 10.56 16.51 -13.00
CA VAL A 20 10.70 15.32 -12.16
C VAL A 20 11.31 15.79 -10.84
N THR A 21 10.47 15.99 -9.82
CA THR A 21 10.93 16.16 -8.45
C THR A 21 11.41 14.80 -7.97
N THR A 22 12.72 14.58 -7.99
CA THR A 22 13.35 13.48 -7.28
C THR A 22 13.08 13.70 -5.78
N ALA A 23 12.05 13.04 -5.24
CA ALA A 23 11.82 13.00 -3.82
C ALA A 23 13.04 12.34 -3.16
N ALA A 24 13.69 13.08 -2.25
CA ALA A 24 14.79 12.54 -1.46
C ALA A 24 14.25 11.39 -0.60
N TYR A 25 14.76 10.18 -0.82
CA TYR A 25 14.48 9.04 0.05
C TYR A 25 15.18 9.29 1.39
N SER A 26 14.40 9.56 2.44
CA SER A 26 14.91 9.77 3.79
C SER A 26 15.49 8.47 4.34
N THR A 27 16.75 8.51 4.74
CA THR A 27 17.54 7.36 5.22
C THR A 27 17.26 7.05 6.70
N SER A 28 16.02 6.66 7.04
CA SER A 28 15.62 6.24 8.41
C SER A 28 15.20 4.76 8.47
N THR A 29 15.94 3.86 7.80
CA THR A 29 15.42 2.53 7.48
C THR A 29 15.22 1.56 8.67
N ALA A 30 15.91 1.77 9.81
CA ALA A 30 15.87 0.81 10.93
C ALA A 30 14.83 1.16 12.01
N SER A 31 14.61 2.45 12.29
CA SER A 31 13.61 2.90 13.28
C SER A 31 12.19 2.64 12.79
N ASP A 32 11.97 2.82 11.49
CA ASP A 32 10.64 2.93 10.90
C ASP A 32 9.87 1.60 10.91
N LEU A 33 10.59 0.47 11.00
CA LEU A 33 9.99 -0.88 11.05
C LEU A 33 9.22 -1.16 12.35
N ASN A 34 9.50 -0.43 13.43
CA ASN A 34 8.84 -0.60 14.72
C ASN A 34 7.88 0.55 15.07
N LEU A 35 7.76 1.55 14.19
CA LEU A 35 6.82 2.66 14.38
C LEU A 35 5.38 2.17 14.14
N PRO A 36 4.40 2.73 14.86
CA PRO A 36 3.00 2.38 14.65
C PRO A 36 2.52 2.85 13.26
N LEU A 37 1.56 2.13 12.67
CA LEU A 37 0.98 2.46 11.36
C LEU A 37 0.49 3.92 11.29
N ALA A 38 -0.06 4.46 12.38
CA ALA A 38 -0.55 5.84 12.42
C ALA A 38 0.56 6.88 12.19
N GLU A 39 1.81 6.56 12.53
CA GLU A 39 2.96 7.44 12.30
C GLU A 39 3.61 7.19 10.93
N VAL A 40 3.72 5.92 10.53
CA VAL A 40 4.35 5.52 9.25
C VAL A 40 3.47 5.89 8.05
N ASP A 41 2.16 5.63 8.16
CA ASP A 41 1.17 5.89 7.11
C ASP A 41 -0.17 6.37 7.72
N PRO A 42 -0.26 7.67 8.09
CA PRO A 42 -1.48 8.25 8.65
C PRO A 42 -2.66 8.23 7.67
N ALA A 43 -2.40 8.18 6.36
CA ALA A 43 -3.46 8.13 5.35
C ALA A 43 -4.17 6.77 5.37
N VAL A 44 -3.41 5.67 5.34
CA VAL A 44 -3.97 4.31 5.46
C VAL A 44 -4.61 4.09 6.83
N TYR A 45 -3.98 4.56 7.91
CA TYR A 45 -4.58 4.49 9.23
C TYR A 45 -5.95 5.18 9.27
N SER A 46 -6.08 6.39 8.68
CA SER A 46 -7.34 7.11 8.60
C SER A 46 -8.42 6.33 7.83
N ILE A 47 -8.07 5.71 6.71
CA ILE A 47 -8.99 4.87 5.93
C ILE A 47 -9.52 3.70 6.78
N ILE A 48 -8.64 2.99 7.49
CA ILE A 48 -9.02 1.88 8.38
C ILE A 48 -9.98 2.34 9.48
N GLN A 49 -9.72 3.51 10.07
CA GLN A 49 -10.55 4.06 11.14
C GLN A 49 -11.94 4.49 10.65
N GLN A 50 -12.02 5.05 9.44
CA GLN A 50 -13.29 5.39 8.79
C GLN A 50 -14.09 4.11 8.46
N GLU A 51 -13.45 3.07 7.95
CA GLU A 51 -14.10 1.80 7.65
C GLU A 51 -14.61 1.08 8.91
N LYS A 52 -13.83 1.11 9.99
CA LYS A 52 -14.28 0.62 11.31
C LYS A 52 -15.56 1.32 11.79
N ALA A 53 -15.64 2.65 11.61
CA ALA A 53 -16.85 3.39 11.98
C ALA A 53 -18.03 2.97 11.09
N ARG A 54 -17.84 2.88 9.78
CA ARG A 54 -18.87 2.41 8.84
C ARG A 54 -19.42 1.04 9.22
N GLN A 55 -18.55 0.08 9.52
CA GLN A 55 -18.94 -1.28 9.91
C GLN A 55 -19.69 -1.33 11.24
N ARG A 56 -19.28 -0.51 12.23
CA ARG A 56 -19.94 -0.45 13.54
C ARG A 56 -21.32 0.21 13.48
N ASP A 57 -21.46 1.25 12.65
CA ASP A 57 -22.63 2.11 12.65
C ASP A 57 -23.68 1.66 11.60
N GLY A 58 -23.33 0.72 10.71
CA GLY A 58 -24.22 0.14 9.70
C GLY A 58 -24.84 -1.19 10.10
N ILE A 59 -26.01 -1.51 9.53
CA ILE A 59 -26.58 -2.85 9.58
C ILE A 59 -26.11 -3.59 8.32
N ASP A 60 -25.28 -4.61 8.50
CA ASP A 60 -24.82 -5.47 7.42
C ASP A 60 -25.78 -6.66 7.23
N LEU A 61 -26.28 -6.81 6.00
CA LEU A 61 -27.25 -7.85 5.61
C LEU A 61 -26.68 -8.80 4.55
N ILE A 62 -25.39 -8.74 4.27
CA ILE A 62 -24.73 -9.60 3.29
C ILE A 62 -24.46 -10.96 3.96
N PRO A 63 -25.08 -12.07 3.51
CA PRO A 63 -25.06 -13.34 4.25
C PRO A 63 -23.70 -14.03 4.29
N SER A 64 -22.77 -13.63 3.42
CA SER A 64 -21.41 -14.15 3.36
C SER A 64 -20.40 -13.31 4.13
N GLU A 65 -20.74 -12.09 4.54
CA GLU A 65 -19.87 -11.23 5.34
C GLU A 65 -20.03 -11.54 6.83
N ASN A 66 -18.96 -11.29 7.61
CA ASN A 66 -18.96 -11.58 9.04
C ASN A 66 -17.89 -10.75 9.77
N PHE A 67 -18.08 -10.55 11.07
CA PHE A 67 -17.11 -9.92 11.95
C PHE A 67 -16.29 -10.98 12.68
N THR A 68 -15.00 -11.07 12.35
CA THR A 68 -14.11 -12.01 13.03
C THR A 68 -13.79 -11.56 14.46
N SER A 69 -13.33 -12.50 15.29
CA SER A 69 -12.94 -12.20 16.67
C SER A 69 -11.64 -11.40 16.75
N ARG A 70 -11.45 -10.68 17.86
CA ARG A 70 -10.19 -9.98 18.14
C ARG A 70 -8.98 -10.93 18.15
N ALA A 71 -9.16 -12.13 18.73
CA ALA A 71 -8.11 -13.14 18.81
C ALA A 71 -7.62 -13.59 17.42
N VAL A 72 -8.52 -13.71 16.44
CA VAL A 72 -8.15 -14.06 15.06
C VAL A 72 -7.34 -12.93 14.40
N MET A 73 -7.74 -11.67 14.60
CA MET A 73 -6.98 -10.52 14.09
C MET A 73 -5.59 -10.40 14.73
N ASP A 74 -5.47 -10.64 16.04
CA ASP A 74 -4.18 -10.62 16.73
C ASP A 74 -3.22 -11.70 16.19
N ALA A 75 -3.73 -12.91 15.93
CA ALA A 75 -2.94 -13.99 15.31
C ALA A 75 -2.51 -13.64 13.88
N LEU A 76 -3.42 -13.08 13.06
CA LEU A 76 -3.13 -12.71 11.67
C LEU A 76 -2.05 -11.61 11.57
N GLY A 77 -2.05 -10.65 12.50
CA GLY A 77 -1.05 -9.59 12.59
C GLY A 77 0.27 -9.99 13.28
N SER A 78 0.42 -11.23 13.73
CA SER A 78 1.59 -11.68 14.50
C SER A 78 2.81 -11.98 13.64
N VAL A 79 3.99 -12.10 14.25
CA VAL A 79 5.28 -12.40 13.58
C VAL A 79 5.31 -13.71 12.78
N MET A 80 4.25 -14.52 12.85
CA MET A 80 4.06 -15.73 12.03
C MET A 80 4.21 -15.45 10.53
N GLN A 81 3.87 -14.24 10.05
CA GLN A 81 3.99 -13.87 8.64
C GLN A 81 5.45 -13.84 8.13
N ASN A 82 6.43 -13.82 9.02
CA ASN A 82 7.85 -13.77 8.65
C ASN A 82 8.42 -15.13 8.21
N LYS A 83 7.73 -16.25 8.46
CA LYS A 83 8.32 -17.59 8.31
C LYS A 83 8.00 -18.26 6.98
N TYR A 84 9.06 -18.61 6.24
CA TYR A 84 8.98 -19.51 5.09
C TYR A 84 8.92 -20.97 5.53
N SER A 85 7.88 -21.71 5.10
CA SER A 85 7.56 -23.06 5.62
C SER A 85 7.09 -24.04 4.54
N GLU A 86 7.63 -23.95 3.32
CA GLU A 86 7.30 -24.89 2.23
C GLU A 86 7.48 -26.36 2.62
N GLY A 87 6.59 -27.21 2.09
CA GLY A 87 6.43 -28.61 2.48
C GLY A 87 5.33 -28.80 3.52
N TYR A 88 5.36 -29.94 4.22
CA TYR A 88 4.39 -30.28 5.26
C TYR A 88 5.07 -30.39 6.63
N PRO A 89 4.32 -30.36 7.76
CA PRO A 89 4.90 -30.66 9.08
C PRO A 89 5.68 -31.98 9.07
N GLY A 90 6.91 -31.97 9.55
CA GLY A 90 7.83 -33.12 9.51
C GLY A 90 8.54 -33.36 8.16
N ALA A 91 8.14 -32.66 7.10
CA ALA A 91 8.71 -32.76 5.75
C ALA A 91 8.83 -31.36 5.12
N ARG A 92 9.52 -30.44 5.81
CA ARG A 92 9.77 -29.08 5.35
C ARG A 92 11.07 -29.03 4.54
N TYR A 93 11.10 -28.19 3.51
CA TYR A 93 12.33 -27.95 2.74
C TYR A 93 13.32 -27.05 3.49
N TYR A 94 12.83 -26.22 4.41
CA TYR A 94 13.63 -25.27 5.18
C TYR A 94 13.63 -25.58 6.68
N GLY A 95 14.74 -25.24 7.33
CA GLY A 95 14.89 -25.32 8.78
C GLY A 95 14.10 -24.25 9.56
N GLY A 96 14.11 -24.38 10.90
CA GLY A 96 13.54 -23.38 11.81
C GLY A 96 12.02 -23.37 11.92
N ASN A 97 11.34 -24.47 11.59
CA ASN A 97 9.88 -24.59 11.57
C ASN A 97 9.32 -25.34 12.80
N GLN A 98 10.02 -25.36 13.94
CA GLN A 98 9.63 -26.14 15.12
C GLN A 98 8.28 -25.72 15.71
N PHE A 99 7.88 -24.47 15.50
CA PHE A 99 6.64 -23.87 16.02
C PHE A 99 5.60 -23.60 14.91
N ILE A 100 5.79 -24.18 13.72
CA ILE A 100 4.97 -23.94 12.50
C ILE A 100 4.32 -25.22 11.98
#